data_AF-A0A1C6FPG9-F1
#
_entry.id   AF-A0A1C6FPG9-F1
#
_cell.length_a   1.000
_cell.length_b   1.000
_cell.length_c   1.000
_cell.angle_alpha   90.00
_cell.angle_beta   90.00
_cell.angle_gamma   90.00
#
_symmetry.space_group_name_H-M   'P 1'
#
loop_
_entity.id
_entity.type
_entity.pdbx_description
1 polymer ?
#
loop_
_entity_poly.entity_id
_entity_poly.type
_entity_poly.pdbx_seq_one_letter_code
_entity_poly.pdbx_strand_id
1 'polypeptide(L)' 'MNKQAIETEYKRICDKLGFIPKEFKPAIPKDVSEDYGHIETLFDYLSTDEMLFLYENGYLTN' A
#
# COMPACT_ATOMS: atom_id res chain seq x y z
N MET A 1 12.58 14.57 -4.36
CA MET A 1 13.68 13.57 -4.21
C MET A 1 14.35 13.37 -5.56
N ASN A 2 15.62 12.97 -5.60
CA ASN A 2 16.24 12.53 -6.86
C ASN A 2 15.77 11.09 -7.19
N LYS A 3 15.93 10.66 -8.44
CA LYS A 3 15.44 9.35 -8.91
C LYS A 3 15.94 8.17 -8.07
N GLN A 4 17.21 8.20 -7.67
CA GLN A 4 17.82 7.14 -6.86
C GLN A 4 17.21 7.05 -5.45
N ALA A 5 16.91 8.20 -4.83
CA ALA A 5 16.24 8.24 -3.53
C ALA A 5 14.81 7.69 -3.61
N ILE A 6 14.09 7.96 -4.71
CA ILE A 6 12.73 7.41 -4.94
C ILE A 6 12.79 5.89 -5.07
N GLU A 7 13.72 5.36 -5.88
CA GLU A 7 13.88 3.91 -6.05
C GLU A 7 14.28 3.20 -4.75
N THR A 8 15.12 3.85 -3.93
CA THR A 8 15.55 3.31 -2.64
C THR A 8 14.40 3.24 -1.65
N GLU A 9 13.61 4.31 -1.55
CA GLU A 9 12.47 4.36 -0.63
C GLU A 9 11.34 3.42 -1.06
N TYR A 10 11.08 3.33 -2.37
CA TYR A 10 10.15 2.35 -2.92
C TYR A 10 10.57 0.92 -2.58
N LYS A 11 11.86 0.58 -2.76
CA LYS A 11 12.39 -0.74 -2.38
C LYS A 11 12.20 -1.03 -0.88
N ARG A 12 12.50 -0.06 -0.01
CA ARG A 12 12.30 -0.17 1.44
C ARG A 12 10.84 -0.50 1.78
N ILE A 13 9.89 0.16 1.12
CA ILE A 13 8.45 -0.07 1.33
C ILE A 13 8.04 -1.47 0.84
N CYS A 14 8.49 -1.90 -0.34
CA CYS A 14 8.24 -3.26 -0.84
C CYS A 14 8.81 -4.33 0.09
N ASP A 15 10.02 -4.14 0.60
CA ASP A 15 10.67 -5.07 1.54
C ASP A 15 9.91 -5.12 2.88
N LYS A 16 9.34 -4.00 3.34
CA LYS A 16 8.48 -3.93 4.54
C LYS A 16 7.18 -4.70 4.35
N LEU A 17 6.54 -4.56 3.19
CA LEU A 17 5.28 -5.23 2.87
C LEU A 17 5.46 -6.72 2.60
N GLY A 18 6.61 -7.12 2.04
CA GLY A 18 6.81 -8.46 1.50
C GLY A 18 6.09 -8.70 0.16
N PHE A 19 5.49 -7.66 -0.41
CA PHE A 19 4.81 -7.68 -1.71
C PHE A 19 4.90 -6.31 -2.38
N ILE A 20 4.59 -6.25 -3.68
CA ILE A 20 4.55 -5.00 -4.43
C ILE A 20 3.24 -4.26 -4.11
N PRO A 21 3.25 -2.97 -3.69
CA PRO A 21 2.05 -2.24 -3.30
C PRO A 21 0.91 -2.29 -4.33
N LYS A 22 1.24 -2.22 -5.64
CA LYS A 22 0.27 -2.29 -6.73
C LYS A 22 -0.42 -3.66 -6.87
N GLU A 23 0.20 -4.72 -6.35
CA GLU A 23 -0.38 -6.07 -6.33
C GLU A 23 -1.30 -6.29 -5.13
N PHE A 24 -1.36 -5.32 -4.20
CA PHE A 24 -2.28 -5.40 -3.08
C PHE A 24 -3.71 -5.48 -3.58
N LYS A 25 -4.38 -6.56 -3.20
CA LYS A 25 -5.81 -6.75 -3.43
C LYS A 25 -6.45 -6.87 -2.07
N PRO A 26 -7.26 -5.88 -1.64
CA PRO A 26 -8.01 -6.04 -0.41
C PRO A 26 -8.85 -7.31 -0.52
N ALA A 27 -8.79 -8.14 0.51
CA ALA A 27 -9.64 -9.32 0.61
C ALA A 27 -11.06 -8.85 0.91
N ILE A 28 -11.75 -8.36 -0.12
CA ILE A 28 -13.15 -7.94 0.00
C ILE A 28 -14.01 -9.21 0.02
N PRO A 29 -14.69 -9.47 1.12
CA PRO A 29 -15.59 -10.62 1.23
C PRO A 29 -16.78 -10.46 0.31
N LYS A 30 -17.27 -11.58 -0.22
CA LYS A 30 -18.44 -11.59 -1.11
C LYS A 30 -19.74 -11.23 -0.39
N ASP A 31 -19.80 -11.47 0.93
CA ASP A 31 -20.92 -11.12 1.79
C ASP A 31 -20.48 -10.05 2.81
N VAL A 32 -20.46 -8.80 2.38
CA VAL A 32 -20.38 -7.64 3.29
C VAL A 32 -21.73 -7.47 3.98
N SER A 33 -21.97 -8.28 5.02
CA SER A 33 -22.99 -7.97 6.02
C SER A 33 -22.50 -6.80 6.90
N GLU A 34 -23.41 -6.08 7.55
CA GLU A 34 -23.09 -4.91 8.41
C GLU A 34 -22.10 -5.23 9.55
N ASP A 35 -21.91 -6.52 9.88
CA ASP A 35 -20.97 -7.02 10.89
C ASP A 35 -19.57 -7.35 10.32
N TYR A 36 -19.29 -7.01 9.06
CA TYR A 36 -17.97 -7.32 8.52
C TYR A 36 -16.88 -6.56 9.30
N GLY A 37 -15.96 -7.32 9.90
CA GLY A 37 -14.82 -6.78 10.60
C GLY A 37 -13.91 -5.94 9.71
N HIS A 38 -12.81 -5.46 10.29
CA HIS A 38 -11.83 -4.60 9.60
C HIS A 38 -11.38 -5.23 8.27
N ILE A 39 -11.62 -4.52 7.16
CA ILE A 39 -11.11 -4.88 5.83
C ILE A 39 -9.65 -4.50 5.79
N GLU A 40 -8.76 -5.46 5.56
CA GLU A 40 -7.34 -5.15 5.42
C GLU A 40 -7.08 -4.20 4.25
N THR A 41 -6.33 -3.15 4.53
CA THR A 41 -5.88 -2.14 3.58
C THR A 41 -4.37 -1.92 3.72
N LEU A 42 -3.76 -1.26 2.74
CA LEU A 42 -2.36 -0.85 2.86
C LEU A 42 -2.10 0.06 4.08
N PHE A 43 -3.12 0.77 4.59
CA PHE A 43 -3.00 1.59 5.80
C PHE A 43 -2.74 0.77 7.08
N ASP A 44 -3.00 -0.55 7.05
CA ASP A 44 -2.68 -1.42 8.18
C ASP A 44 -1.19 -1.74 8.26
N TYR A 45 -0.47 -1.56 7.16
CA TYR A 45 0.94 -1.93 7.01
C TYR A 45 1.85 -0.70 6.85
N LEU A 46 1.31 0.41 6.36
CA LEU A 46 2.05 1.61 5.99
C LEU A 46 1.66 2.82 6.83
N SER A 47 2.64 3.64 7.14
CA SER A 47 2.40 4.98 7.67
C SER A 47 1.76 5.89 6.62
N THR A 48 1.14 6.99 7.05
CA THR A 48 0.57 8.00 6.16
C THR A 48 1.62 8.55 5.18
N ASP A 49 2.86 8.76 5.63
CA ASP A 49 3.94 9.27 4.78
C ASP A 49 4.36 8.25 3.71
N GLU A 50 4.43 6.97 4.07
CA GLU A 50 4.71 5.90 3.10
C GLU A 50 3.60 5.78 2.07
N MET A 51 2.33 5.87 2.49
CA MET A 51 1.18 5.88 1.58
C MET A 51 1.21 7.09 0.64
N LEU A 52 1.49 8.27 1.16
CA LEU A 52 1.60 9.50 0.38
C LEU A 52 2.74 9.40 -0.63
N PHE A 53 3.91 8.91 -0.21
CA PHE A 53 5.05 8.67 -1.09
C PHE A 53 4.68 7.76 -2.26
N LEU A 54 3.98 6.64 -1.99
CA LEU A 54 3.58 5.72 -3.05
C LEU A 54 2.59 6.36 -4.03
N TYR A 55 1.65 7.16 -3.53
CA TYR A 55 0.67 7.89 -4.36
C TYR A 55 1.34 8.94 -5.23
N GLU A 56 2.16 9.82 -4.64
CA GLU A 56 2.83 10.93 -5.34
C GLU A 56 3.79 10.45 -6.43
N ASN A 57 4.36 9.25 -6.28
CA ASN A 57 5.29 8.66 -7.24
C ASN A 57 4.63 7.64 -8.18
N GLY A 58 3.30 7.50 -8.15
CA GLY A 58 2.53 6.66 -9.09
C GLY A 58 2.66 5.15 -8.86
N TYR A 59 3.05 4.72 -7.66
CA TYR A 59 3.13 3.32 -7.27
C TYR A 59 1.80 2.75 -6.77
N LEU A 60 0.84 3.61 -6.44
CA LEU A 60 -0.56 3.25 -6.25
C LEU A 60 -1.36 3.75 -7.45
N THR A 61 -2.10 2.85 -8.10
CA THR A 61 -3.11 3.22 -9.08
C THR A 61 -4.47 3.30 -8.40
N ASN A 62 -5.23 4.36 -8.70
CA ASN A 62 -6.69 4.38 -8.50
C ASN A 62 -7.36 3.22 -9.22
#